data_AF-A0A3D3B534-F1
#
_entry.id   AF-A0A3D3B534-F1
#
_cell.length_a   1.000
_cell.length_b   1.000
_cell.length_c   1.000
_cell.angle_alpha   90.00
_cell.angle_beta   90.00
_cell.angle_gamma   90.00
#
_symmetry.space_group_name_H-M   'P 1'
#
loop_
_entity.id
_entity.type
_entity.pdbx_description
1 polymer ?
#
loop_
_entity_poly.entity_id
_entity_poly.type
_entity_poly.pdbx_seq_one_letter_code
_entity_poly.pdbx_strand_id
1 'polypeptide(L)'
;GVGTVAAGVSKARADHVTIAGFEGGTGASPLTSIKHAGSPWEIGLAETQQTLVLNRLRGRIAVQVDGGIRTGRDVVVGALLGADEFGFATAPLIAAGCIYMRKCHLNTCPVGVATQDPVLRARFQGKPEHVINYFFFVAEEVREYMAALGFRTFAEMIGETEILDKSQAIDHWKAKGLDFTRLFHKPDVPPEVAIFNSERQDHQLDKVLDRKLIELCRPALEEKKPVKLDLPIRNINRTTGAMLSGEIAKRYAHTGLPEDTIWVSFKGSAGQSFGAWLAHGVTLDLVGEANDYVGKGLSGGRLIVRPVEESGIVPEKSIIVGNTVLYGAIAGECYFRGVAGERFAVRNSGAIAVVEGTGDHGCEYMTGGVVVVIGYTGRNFAAGMSGGIAYVLDEEGDFERRCNLAMVDLEPVPSENHVMEQSRHQTGDLESHGLVDVTDMSRFDEERLHQLIENHLHYTGSARARAILDDWASYLPKFVKVMPVEYRRALEEMARRQIADKAGLGEIGLRGNGK
;
A
#
# COMPACT_ATOMS: atom_id res chain seq x y z
N GLY A 1 21.97 10.50 13.42
CA GLY A 1 21.94 9.72 12.18
C GLY A 1 20.83 8.70 12.26
N VAL A 2 21.03 7.49 11.73
CA VAL A 2 19.98 6.47 11.67
C VAL A 2 19.61 5.94 13.06
N GLY A 3 20.54 5.98 14.03
CA GLY A 3 20.26 5.56 15.41
C GLY A 3 19.17 6.37 16.10
N THR A 4 19.10 7.69 15.87
CA THR A 4 18.01 8.54 16.38
C THR A 4 16.67 8.14 15.80
N VAL A 5 16.63 7.82 14.50
CA VAL A 5 15.42 7.35 13.83
C VAL A 5 15.01 5.97 14.38
N ALA A 6 15.95 5.06 14.57
CA ALA A 6 15.70 3.74 15.15
C ALA A 6 15.11 3.82 16.57
N ALA A 7 15.58 4.76 17.41
CA ALA A 7 14.97 5.02 18.71
C ALA A 7 13.52 5.52 18.57
N GLY A 8 13.23 6.36 17.59
CA GLY A 8 11.86 6.77 17.25
C GLY A 8 10.99 5.60 16.80
N VAL A 9 11.51 4.74 15.93
CA VAL A 9 10.84 3.52 15.42
C VAL A 9 10.52 2.54 16.55
N SER A 10 11.45 2.31 17.47
CA SER A 10 11.22 1.50 18.67
C SER A 10 10.16 2.11 19.58
N LYS A 11 10.19 3.44 19.83
CA LYS A 11 9.13 4.13 20.60
C LYS A 11 7.77 4.12 19.89
N ALA A 12 7.76 4.05 18.57
CA ALA A 12 6.58 3.86 17.73
C ALA A 12 6.10 2.40 17.71
N ARG A 13 6.72 1.53 18.50
CA ARG A 13 6.36 0.13 18.76
C ARG A 13 6.64 -0.84 17.63
N ALA A 14 7.64 -0.58 16.79
CA ALA A 14 8.11 -1.61 15.89
C ALA A 14 8.79 -2.75 16.67
N ASP A 15 8.47 -4.00 16.32
CA ASP A 15 9.15 -5.19 16.84
C ASP A 15 10.52 -5.40 16.18
N HIS A 16 10.76 -4.79 15.02
CA HIS A 16 11.94 -5.01 14.20
C HIS A 16 12.35 -3.76 13.41
N VAL A 17 13.66 -3.53 13.26
CA VAL A 17 14.26 -2.50 12.41
C VAL A 17 15.39 -3.11 11.57
N THR A 18 15.39 -2.84 10.27
CA THR A 18 16.49 -3.22 9.38
C THR A 18 17.38 -2.02 9.07
N ILE A 19 18.69 -2.19 9.26
CA ILE A 19 19.71 -1.27 8.78
C ILE A 19 20.26 -1.83 7.47
N ALA A 20 19.87 -1.21 6.36
CA ALA A 20 20.31 -1.60 5.02
C ALA A 20 21.52 -0.79 4.56
N GLY A 21 22.62 -1.47 4.24
CA GLY A 21 23.83 -0.86 3.69
C GLY A 21 23.68 -0.43 2.22
N PHE A 22 24.47 0.56 1.80
CA PHE A 22 24.47 1.03 0.40
C PHE A 22 24.86 -0.04 -0.64
N GLU A 23 25.44 -1.16 -0.20
CA GLU A 23 25.83 -2.30 -1.03
C GLU A 23 24.65 -3.22 -1.41
N GLY A 24 23.43 -2.85 -1.03
CA GLY A 24 22.20 -3.55 -1.40
C GLY A 24 22.02 -3.74 -2.91
N GLY A 25 21.42 -4.88 -3.29
CA GLY A 25 21.06 -5.16 -4.68
C GLY A 25 19.79 -4.44 -5.10
N THR A 26 19.62 -4.19 -6.40
CA THR A 26 18.38 -3.66 -6.98
C THR A 26 18.15 -4.21 -8.38
N GLY A 27 16.87 -4.43 -8.74
CA GLY A 27 16.48 -4.80 -10.09
C GLY A 27 16.56 -3.63 -11.08
N ALA A 28 16.26 -2.41 -10.61
CA ALA A 28 16.31 -1.18 -11.39
C ALA A 28 16.47 0.03 -10.46
N SER A 29 17.47 0.87 -10.72
CA SER A 29 17.69 2.13 -10.00
C SER A 29 18.56 3.06 -10.85
N PRO A 30 18.44 4.39 -10.74
CA PRO A 30 19.42 5.31 -11.27
C PRO A 30 20.83 4.96 -10.80
N LEU A 31 21.80 5.05 -11.72
CA LEU A 31 23.20 4.76 -11.41
C LEU A 31 23.76 5.70 -10.35
N THR A 32 23.32 6.96 -10.37
CA THR A 32 23.68 7.98 -9.38
C THR A 32 23.31 7.54 -7.96
N SER A 33 22.09 7.02 -7.76
CA SER A 33 21.64 6.50 -6.47
C SER A 33 22.48 5.31 -6.01
N ILE A 34 22.77 4.36 -6.90
CA ILE A 34 23.59 3.17 -6.58
C ILE A 34 25.01 3.55 -6.14
N LYS A 35 25.57 4.62 -6.71
CA LYS A 35 26.96 5.02 -6.47
C LYS A 35 27.15 6.06 -5.38
N HIS A 36 26.13 6.86 -5.08
CA HIS A 36 26.28 8.07 -4.28
C HIS A 36 25.23 8.24 -3.17
N ALA A 37 24.27 7.33 -3.02
CA ALA A 37 23.31 7.37 -1.93
C ALA A 37 23.53 6.22 -0.94
N GLY A 38 23.43 6.52 0.36
CA GLY A 38 23.60 5.55 1.44
C GLY A 38 24.97 5.59 2.11
N SER A 39 25.13 4.75 3.13
CA SER A 39 26.37 4.60 3.90
C SER A 39 26.58 3.12 4.25
N PRO A 40 27.81 2.70 4.59
CA PRO A 40 28.09 1.33 5.01
C PRO A 40 27.20 0.91 6.18
N TRP A 41 26.73 -0.33 6.18
CA TRP A 41 25.82 -0.82 7.22
C TRP A 41 26.52 -0.87 8.58
N GLU A 42 27.84 -1.04 8.64
CA GLU A 42 28.63 -1.09 9.86
C GLU A 42 28.46 0.19 10.69
N ILE A 43 28.44 1.35 10.01
CA ILE A 43 28.27 2.66 10.65
C ILE A 43 26.84 2.79 11.18
N GLY A 44 25.85 2.48 10.35
CA GLY A 44 24.44 2.61 10.72
C GLY A 44 24.04 1.64 11.83
N LEU A 45 24.57 0.42 11.79
CA LEU A 45 24.30 -0.64 12.76
C LEU A 45 24.89 -0.28 14.12
N ALA A 46 26.17 0.11 14.15
CA ALA A 46 26.81 0.53 15.40
C ALA A 46 26.12 1.76 16.01
N GLU A 47 25.78 2.78 15.21
CA GLU A 47 25.03 3.95 15.69
C GLU A 47 23.68 3.54 16.28
N THR A 48 22.97 2.62 15.63
CA THR A 48 21.67 2.09 16.06
C THR A 48 21.79 1.32 17.36
N GLN A 49 22.74 0.39 17.45
CA GLN A 49 23.04 -0.39 18.64
C GLN A 49 23.32 0.53 19.83
N GLN A 50 24.27 1.46 19.68
CA GLN A 50 24.66 2.39 20.73
C GLN A 50 23.46 3.24 21.18
N THR A 51 22.69 3.80 20.25
CA THR A 51 21.55 4.66 20.58
C THR A 51 20.44 3.90 21.30
N LEU A 52 20.10 2.70 20.84
CA LEU A 52 19.03 1.90 21.46
C LEU A 52 19.42 1.43 22.87
N VAL A 53 20.67 1.05 23.08
CA VAL A 53 21.19 0.65 24.40
C VAL A 53 21.17 1.84 25.36
N LEU A 54 21.71 3.00 24.95
CA LEU A 54 21.71 4.22 25.77
C LEU A 54 20.31 4.67 26.19
N ASN A 55 19.30 4.42 25.34
CA ASN A 55 17.91 4.78 25.61
C ASN A 55 17.10 3.65 26.29
N ARG A 56 17.72 2.51 26.63
CA ARG A 56 17.06 1.32 27.20
C ARG A 56 15.91 0.80 26.35
N LEU A 57 16.07 0.83 25.03
CA LEU A 57 15.09 0.38 24.04
C LEU A 57 15.50 -0.94 23.37
N ARG A 58 16.78 -1.30 23.43
CA ARG A 58 17.35 -2.41 22.66
C ARG A 58 16.72 -3.77 22.94
N GLY A 59 16.31 -4.01 24.19
CA GLY A 59 15.68 -5.27 24.59
C GLY A 59 14.40 -5.61 23.81
N ARG A 60 13.66 -4.61 23.32
CA ARG A 60 12.29 -4.78 22.80
C ARG A 60 12.19 -4.83 21.27
N ILE A 61 13.30 -4.60 20.57
CA ILE A 61 13.31 -4.51 19.11
C ILE A 61 14.44 -5.36 18.54
N ALA A 62 14.11 -6.19 17.55
CA ALA A 62 15.09 -6.92 16.75
C ALA A 62 15.79 -5.96 15.78
N VAL A 63 17.11 -5.99 15.72
CA VAL A 63 17.92 -5.21 14.79
C VAL A 63 18.46 -6.16 13.72
N GLN A 64 17.92 -6.06 12.52
CA GLN A 64 18.44 -6.78 11.35
C GLN A 64 19.43 -5.91 10.59
N VAL A 65 20.43 -6.53 9.98
CA VAL A 65 21.32 -5.88 9.03
C VAL A 65 21.28 -6.57 7.67
N ASP A 66 21.34 -5.79 6.59
CA ASP A 66 21.59 -6.29 5.24
C ASP A 66 22.50 -5.34 4.44
N GLY A 67 22.84 -5.77 3.22
CA GLY A 67 23.70 -4.99 2.32
C GLY A 67 25.05 -5.65 2.13
N GLY A 68 25.16 -6.52 1.13
CA GLY A 68 26.44 -7.13 0.75
C GLY A 68 26.90 -8.31 1.61
N ILE A 69 26.12 -8.75 2.60
CA ILE A 69 26.40 -9.92 3.45
C ILE A 69 26.44 -11.20 2.60
N ARG A 70 27.53 -11.96 2.69
CA ARG A 70 27.78 -13.15 1.85
C ARG A 70 28.32 -14.34 2.62
N THR A 71 28.99 -14.11 3.74
CA THR A 71 29.79 -15.13 4.45
C THR A 71 29.40 -15.21 5.91
N GLY A 72 29.78 -16.30 6.58
CA GLY A 72 29.64 -16.43 8.03
C GLY A 72 30.47 -15.40 8.80
N ARG A 73 31.62 -14.97 8.25
CA ARG A 73 32.40 -13.86 8.81
C ARG A 73 31.59 -12.55 8.85
N ASP A 74 30.87 -12.23 7.78
CA ASP A 74 30.05 -11.00 7.73
C ASP A 74 28.96 -11.03 8.80
N VAL A 75 28.34 -12.20 9.01
CA VAL A 75 27.35 -12.42 10.08
C VAL A 75 27.95 -12.20 11.46
N VAL A 76 29.12 -12.78 11.73
CA VAL A 76 29.80 -12.61 13.03
C VAL A 76 30.17 -11.15 13.27
N VAL A 77 30.70 -10.44 12.26
CA VAL A 77 31.00 -9.01 12.39
C VAL A 77 29.73 -8.20 12.67
N GLY A 78 28.63 -8.47 11.97
CA GLY A 78 27.36 -7.80 12.23
C GLY A 78 26.80 -8.10 13.62
N ALA A 79 26.93 -9.34 14.11
CA ALA A 79 26.55 -9.70 15.47
C ALA A 79 27.33 -8.88 16.50
N LEU A 80 28.66 -8.85 16.40
CA LEU A 80 29.53 -8.10 17.29
C LEU A 80 29.24 -6.59 17.26
N LEU A 81 28.76 -6.06 16.13
CA LEU A 81 28.30 -4.66 16.00
C LEU A 81 26.87 -4.42 16.51
N GLY A 82 26.10 -5.46 16.81
CA GLY A 82 24.81 -5.38 17.50
C GLY A 82 23.59 -5.94 16.75
N ALA A 83 23.76 -6.64 15.62
CA ALA A 83 22.63 -7.24 14.90
C ALA A 83 22.13 -8.54 15.56
N ASP A 84 20.80 -8.71 15.62
CA ASP A 84 20.15 -9.97 15.96
C ASP A 84 19.93 -10.85 14.71
N GLU A 85 19.66 -10.22 13.57
CA GLU A 85 19.20 -10.88 12.34
C GLU A 85 19.98 -10.38 11.11
N PHE A 86 20.00 -11.21 10.05
CA PHE A 86 20.83 -10.98 8.87
C PHE A 86 20.03 -11.21 7.58
N GLY A 87 19.87 -10.16 6.79
CA GLY A 87 19.20 -10.21 5.49
C GLY A 87 20.19 -10.57 4.38
N PHE A 88 19.85 -11.60 3.61
CA PHE A 88 20.62 -12.03 2.43
C PHE A 88 19.76 -11.93 1.18
N ALA A 89 20.31 -11.36 0.12
CA ALA A 89 19.63 -11.26 -1.18
C ALA A 89 20.52 -11.73 -2.33
N THR A 90 21.57 -10.97 -2.67
CA THR A 90 22.41 -11.25 -3.84
C THR A 90 23.12 -12.60 -3.79
N ALA A 91 23.66 -13.02 -2.64
CA ALA A 91 24.36 -14.30 -2.53
C ALA A 91 23.42 -15.52 -2.71
N PRO A 92 22.25 -15.60 -2.04
CA PRO A 92 21.23 -16.60 -2.35
C PRO A 92 20.78 -16.58 -3.82
N LEU A 93 20.64 -15.40 -4.44
CA LEU A 93 20.33 -15.30 -5.87
C LEU A 93 21.43 -15.91 -6.74
N ILE A 94 22.70 -15.73 -6.39
CA ILE A 94 23.84 -16.35 -7.08
C ILE A 94 23.82 -17.86 -6.88
N ALA A 95 23.58 -18.35 -5.65
CA ALA A 95 23.41 -19.78 -5.37
C ALA A 95 22.25 -20.38 -6.19
N ALA A 96 21.18 -19.60 -6.41
CA ALA A 96 20.06 -19.99 -7.26
C ALA A 96 20.33 -19.88 -8.78
N GLY A 97 21.49 -19.37 -9.21
CA GLY A 97 21.92 -19.36 -10.62
C GLY A 97 22.10 -17.97 -11.24
N CYS A 98 21.99 -16.88 -10.46
CA CYS A 98 22.34 -15.55 -10.96
C CYS A 98 23.83 -15.48 -11.31
N ILE A 99 24.13 -15.16 -12.57
CA ILE A 99 25.50 -14.99 -13.08
C ILE A 99 25.99 -13.52 -13.02
N TYR A 100 25.29 -12.67 -12.26
CA TYR A 100 25.67 -11.28 -12.00
C TYR A 100 25.83 -10.40 -13.26
N MET A 101 24.97 -10.61 -14.27
CA MET A 101 25.02 -9.88 -15.55
C MET A 101 24.61 -8.40 -15.47
N ARG A 102 23.88 -7.98 -14.42
CA ARG A 102 23.42 -6.60 -14.18
C ARG A 102 22.51 -6.02 -15.28
N LYS A 103 21.69 -6.86 -15.91
CA LYS A 103 20.65 -6.48 -16.89
C LYS A 103 19.22 -6.71 -16.39
N CYS A 104 19.03 -6.72 -15.07
CA CYS A 104 17.74 -7.02 -14.44
C CYS A 104 16.61 -6.09 -14.92
N HIS A 105 16.90 -4.79 -15.07
CA HIS A 105 15.95 -3.77 -15.54
C HIS A 105 15.53 -3.92 -17.01
N LEU A 106 16.22 -4.74 -17.81
CA LEU A 106 15.94 -4.91 -19.24
C LEU A 106 15.02 -6.09 -19.54
N ASN A 107 14.52 -6.79 -18.53
CA ASN A 107 13.68 -7.98 -18.69
C ASN A 107 14.35 -9.13 -19.50
N THR A 108 15.69 -9.11 -19.65
CA THR A 108 16.44 -10.00 -20.56
C THR A 108 17.40 -10.94 -19.81
N CYS A 109 17.04 -11.36 -18.60
CA CYS A 109 17.88 -12.25 -17.80
C CYS A 109 18.10 -13.59 -18.52
N PRO A 110 19.35 -13.98 -18.85
CA PRO A 110 19.62 -15.17 -19.66
C PRO A 110 19.38 -16.49 -18.93
N VAL A 111 19.29 -16.43 -17.60
CA VAL A 111 19.16 -17.57 -16.68
C VAL A 111 17.81 -17.59 -15.96
N GLY A 112 16.84 -16.78 -16.42
CA GLY A 112 15.46 -16.82 -15.93
C GLY A 112 15.25 -16.27 -14.50
N VAL A 113 16.22 -15.59 -13.90
CA VAL A 113 16.11 -15.04 -12.53
C VAL A 113 15.29 -13.74 -12.48
N ALA A 114 15.69 -12.71 -13.23
CA ALA A 114 15.07 -11.38 -13.20
C ALA A 114 14.44 -11.05 -14.58
N THR A 115 13.38 -11.76 -14.93
CA THR A 115 12.63 -11.58 -16.18
C THR A 115 11.20 -12.11 -16.04
N GLN A 116 10.25 -11.45 -16.71
CA GLN A 116 8.86 -11.86 -16.86
C GLN A 116 8.61 -12.56 -18.21
N ASP A 117 9.59 -12.58 -19.12
CA ASP A 117 9.49 -13.27 -20.41
C ASP A 117 9.37 -14.79 -20.18
N PRO A 118 8.29 -15.46 -20.64
CA PRO A 118 8.09 -16.89 -20.45
C PRO A 118 9.23 -17.77 -21.01
N VAL A 119 9.81 -17.41 -22.15
CA VAL A 119 10.89 -18.15 -22.82
C VAL A 119 12.17 -18.06 -22.00
N LEU A 120 12.46 -16.89 -21.42
CA LEU A 120 13.64 -16.71 -20.57
C LEU A 120 13.44 -17.30 -19.17
N ARG A 121 12.24 -17.20 -18.59
CA ARG A 121 11.88 -17.83 -17.31
C ARG A 121 12.06 -19.35 -17.34
N ALA A 122 11.73 -20.00 -18.46
CA ALA A 122 11.93 -21.44 -18.64
C ALA A 122 13.42 -21.88 -18.53
N ARG A 123 14.37 -20.94 -18.58
CA ARG A 123 15.80 -21.20 -18.40
C ARG A 123 16.25 -21.24 -16.93
N PHE A 124 15.36 -20.93 -15.99
CA PHE A 124 15.69 -20.97 -14.57
C PHE A 124 15.93 -22.41 -14.10
N GLN A 125 17.14 -22.69 -13.61
CA GLN A 125 17.58 -24.01 -13.13
C GLN A 125 17.83 -24.03 -11.60
N GLY A 126 17.55 -22.93 -10.91
CA GLY A 126 17.76 -22.82 -9.47
C GLY A 126 16.82 -23.75 -8.72
N LYS A 127 17.36 -24.46 -7.72
CA LYS A 127 16.57 -25.33 -6.85
C LYS A 127 16.64 -24.85 -5.40
N PRO A 128 15.59 -25.10 -4.58
CA PRO A 128 15.62 -24.75 -3.16
C PRO A 128 16.87 -25.29 -2.44
N GLU A 129 17.35 -26.48 -2.79
CA GLU A 129 18.51 -27.11 -2.18
C GLU A 129 19.79 -26.29 -2.34
N HIS A 130 19.93 -25.53 -3.44
CA HIS A 130 21.11 -24.68 -3.63
C HIS A 130 21.17 -23.57 -2.58
N VAL A 131 20.01 -22.97 -2.27
CA VAL A 131 19.89 -21.91 -1.26
C VAL A 131 20.03 -22.48 0.15
N ILE A 132 19.42 -23.65 0.40
CA ILE A 132 19.53 -24.36 1.68
C ILE A 132 21.00 -24.70 1.97
N ASN A 133 21.71 -25.31 1.02
CA ASN A 133 23.13 -25.66 1.19
C ASN A 133 24.00 -24.42 1.40
N TYR A 134 23.74 -23.32 0.68
CA TYR A 134 24.43 -22.05 0.90
C TYR A 134 24.28 -21.58 2.36
N PHE A 135 23.07 -21.57 2.90
CA PHE A 135 22.85 -21.18 4.30
C PHE A 135 23.44 -22.16 5.31
N PHE A 136 23.50 -23.46 5.00
CA PHE A 136 24.24 -24.42 5.84
C PHE A 136 25.74 -24.11 5.90
N PHE A 137 26.36 -23.75 4.77
CA PHE A 137 27.77 -23.35 4.77
C PHE A 137 28.01 -22.07 5.56
N VAL A 138 27.15 -21.06 5.40
CA VAL A 138 27.23 -19.82 6.20
C VAL A 138 27.06 -20.12 7.68
N ALA A 139 26.09 -20.94 8.06
CA ALA A 139 25.83 -21.30 9.45
C ALA A 139 26.99 -22.10 10.07
N GLU A 140 27.59 -23.03 9.31
CA GLU A 140 28.76 -23.78 9.77
C GLU A 140 29.95 -22.86 10.01
N GLU A 141 30.24 -21.96 9.07
CA GLU A 141 31.31 -20.97 9.21
C GLU A 141 31.08 -20.05 10.43
N VAL A 142 29.83 -19.62 10.68
CA VAL A 142 29.47 -18.86 11.89
C VAL A 142 29.81 -19.67 13.15
N ARG A 143 29.44 -20.96 13.20
CA ARG A 143 29.72 -21.83 14.36
C ARG A 143 31.21 -22.04 14.59
N GLU A 144 32.00 -22.14 13.52
CA GLU A 144 33.47 -22.23 13.61
C GLU A 144 34.06 -20.97 14.24
N TYR A 145 33.64 -19.78 13.79
CA TYR A 145 34.05 -18.52 14.40
C TYR A 145 33.58 -18.37 15.84
N MET A 146 32.33 -18.73 16.15
CA MET A 146 31.80 -18.73 17.52
C MET A 146 32.69 -19.58 18.45
N ALA A 147 33.03 -20.80 18.02
CA ALA A 147 33.90 -21.69 18.77
C ALA A 147 35.31 -21.11 18.95
N ALA A 148 35.88 -20.49 17.92
CA ALA A 148 37.20 -19.85 17.99
C ALA A 148 37.24 -18.63 18.92
N LEU A 149 36.14 -17.87 18.98
CA LEU A 149 36.00 -16.68 19.84
C LEU A 149 35.53 -17.03 21.27
N GLY A 150 35.11 -18.28 21.52
CA GLY A 150 34.72 -18.78 22.84
C GLY A 150 33.24 -18.59 23.20
N PHE A 151 32.39 -18.29 22.23
CA PHE A 151 30.94 -18.11 22.43
C PHE A 151 30.18 -19.42 22.21
N ARG A 152 29.20 -19.71 23.08
CA ARG A 152 28.36 -20.93 23.00
C ARG A 152 27.03 -20.67 22.33
N THR A 153 26.48 -19.48 22.51
CA THR A 153 25.23 -19.07 21.89
C THR A 153 25.43 -17.80 21.09
N PHE A 154 24.62 -17.61 20.05
CA PHE A 154 24.76 -16.44 19.17
C PHE A 154 24.50 -15.13 19.93
N ALA A 155 23.54 -15.14 20.86
CA ALA A 155 23.18 -13.98 21.67
C ALA A 155 24.34 -13.47 22.54
N GLU A 156 25.24 -14.35 22.99
CA GLU A 156 26.43 -13.95 23.77
C GLU A 156 27.40 -13.05 22.96
N MET A 157 27.35 -13.10 21.63
CA MET A 157 28.20 -12.25 20.77
C MET A 157 27.62 -10.86 20.53
N ILE A 158 26.31 -10.69 20.67
CA ILE A 158 25.63 -9.53 20.10
C ILE A 158 26.05 -8.26 20.84
N GLY A 159 26.67 -7.32 20.12
CA GLY A 159 27.14 -6.05 20.67
C GLY A 159 28.49 -6.11 21.40
N GLU A 160 29.19 -7.24 21.37
CA GLU A 160 30.54 -7.42 21.94
C GLU A 160 31.64 -6.84 21.02
N THR A 161 31.54 -5.54 20.73
CA THR A 161 32.41 -4.80 19.78
C THR A 161 33.90 -4.80 20.12
N GLU A 162 34.27 -5.09 21.37
CA GLU A 162 35.63 -5.21 21.87
C GLU A 162 36.38 -6.42 21.30
N ILE A 163 35.65 -7.47 20.88
CA ILE A 163 36.24 -8.71 20.35
C ILE A 163 36.76 -8.51 18.91
N LEU A 164 36.30 -7.48 18.21
CA LEU A 164 36.73 -7.16 16.86
C LEU A 164 38.20 -6.68 16.85
N ASP A 165 39.08 -7.42 16.17
CA ASP A 165 40.42 -6.92 15.84
C ASP A 165 40.33 -5.87 14.73
N LYS A 166 40.77 -4.65 15.07
CA LYS A 166 40.70 -3.45 14.23
C LYS A 166 42.06 -2.99 13.73
N SER A 167 43.15 -3.61 14.22
CA SER A 167 44.53 -3.15 14.05
C SER A 167 44.89 -2.93 12.57
N GLN A 168 44.68 -3.95 11.74
CA GLN A 168 44.99 -3.91 10.31
C GLN A 168 44.25 -2.79 9.56
N ALA A 169 43.00 -2.51 9.91
CA ALA A 169 42.20 -1.49 9.26
C ALA A 169 42.68 -0.07 9.64
N ILE A 170 43.04 0.12 10.91
CA ILE A 170 43.53 1.41 11.44
C ILE A 170 44.94 1.71 10.93
N ASP A 171 45.81 0.70 10.84
CA ASP A 171 47.20 0.84 10.40
C ASP A 171 47.33 1.04 8.88
N HIS A 172 46.25 0.85 8.12
CA HIS A 172 46.26 1.01 6.68
C HIS A 172 46.60 2.45 6.27
N TRP A 173 47.49 2.63 5.28
CA TRP A 173 48.00 3.97 4.92
C TRP A 173 46.92 4.96 4.46
N LYS A 174 45.82 4.47 3.85
CA LYS A 174 44.65 5.30 3.47
C LYS A 174 43.75 5.66 4.65
N ALA A 175 43.90 4.99 5.79
CA ALA A 175 43.14 5.29 7.00
C ALA A 175 43.80 6.40 7.85
N LYS A 176 44.98 6.88 7.45
CA LYS A 176 45.65 8.01 8.12
C LYS A 176 44.71 9.23 8.18
N GLY A 177 44.38 9.64 9.41
CA GLY A 177 43.49 10.77 9.68
C GLY A 177 42.02 10.39 9.92
N LEU A 178 41.65 9.11 9.85
CA LEU A 178 40.32 8.63 10.24
C LEU A 178 40.28 8.28 11.73
N ASP A 179 39.18 8.63 12.39
CA ASP A 179 38.91 8.26 13.78
C ASP A 179 37.73 7.27 13.85
N PHE A 180 38.04 6.02 14.24
CA PHE A 180 37.05 4.95 14.39
C PHE A 180 36.58 4.76 15.84
N THR A 181 37.02 5.59 16.78
CA THR A 181 36.72 5.44 18.21
C THR A 181 35.22 5.41 18.47
N ARG A 182 34.45 6.24 17.76
CA ARG A 182 32.99 6.29 17.90
C ARG A 182 32.28 5.08 17.30
N LEU A 183 32.84 4.46 16.27
CA LEU A 183 32.23 3.31 15.62
C LEU A 183 32.21 2.10 16.54
N PHE A 184 33.30 1.88 17.27
CA PHE A 184 33.50 0.72 18.14
C PHE A 184 33.28 1.01 19.62
N HIS A 185 32.59 2.11 19.93
CA HIS A 185 32.29 2.49 21.31
C HIS A 185 31.17 1.61 21.87
N LYS A 186 31.46 0.87 22.95
CA LYS A 186 30.45 0.16 23.74
C LYS A 186 29.86 1.12 24.77
N PRO A 187 28.53 1.35 24.79
CA PRO A 187 27.91 2.21 25.79
C PRO A 187 28.15 1.71 27.22
N ASP A 188 28.54 2.62 28.12
CA ASP A 188 28.63 2.34 29.55
C ASP A 188 27.23 2.40 30.16
N VAL A 189 26.61 1.22 30.31
CA VAL A 189 25.28 1.04 30.88
C VAL A 189 25.32 -0.07 31.94
N PRO A 190 24.41 -0.03 32.94
CA PRO A 190 24.30 -1.09 33.93
C PRO A 190 24.06 -2.47 33.30
N PRO A 191 24.53 -3.59 33.91
CA PRO A 191 24.40 -4.94 33.35
C PRO A 191 22.96 -5.39 33.08
N GLU A 192 21.98 -4.80 33.74
CA GLU A 192 20.56 -5.07 33.50
C GLU A 192 20.01 -4.48 32.19
N VAL A 193 20.74 -3.58 31.54
CA VAL A 193 20.31 -3.00 30.25
C VAL A 193 20.59 -4.01 29.14
N ALA A 194 19.52 -4.47 28.50
CA ALA A 194 19.62 -5.39 27.38
C ALA A 194 20.43 -4.79 26.22
N ILE A 195 21.33 -5.60 25.65
CA ILE A 195 22.16 -5.26 24.47
C ILE A 195 21.69 -5.98 23.20
N PHE A 196 20.74 -6.91 23.32
CA PHE A 196 20.13 -7.64 22.21
C PHE A 196 18.62 -7.81 22.44
N ASN A 197 17.88 -8.28 21.43
CA ASN A 197 16.44 -8.46 21.55
C ASN A 197 16.09 -9.63 22.49
N SER A 198 15.46 -9.32 23.61
CA SER A 198 15.15 -10.28 24.69
C SER A 198 13.74 -10.09 25.28
N GLU A 199 13.03 -9.05 24.85
CA GLU A 199 11.67 -8.71 25.28
C GLU A 199 10.75 -8.58 24.05
N ARG A 200 9.45 -8.79 24.26
CA ARG A 200 8.41 -8.48 23.26
C ARG A 200 7.89 -7.05 23.43
N GLN A 201 7.42 -6.44 22.34
CA GLN A 201 6.75 -5.14 22.45
C GLN A 201 5.32 -5.23 23.00
N ASP A 202 4.96 -4.26 23.84
CA ASP A 202 3.58 -4.04 24.26
C ASP A 202 2.89 -3.05 23.31
N HIS A 203 2.02 -3.60 22.47
CA HIS A 203 1.24 -2.85 21.49
C HIS A 203 -0.06 -2.22 22.07
N GLN A 204 -0.39 -2.47 23.34
CA GLN A 204 -1.59 -1.99 24.04
C GLN A 204 -2.90 -2.26 23.27
N LEU A 205 -2.98 -3.40 22.58
CA LEU A 205 -4.12 -3.79 21.76
C LEU A 205 -5.31 -4.32 22.58
N ASP A 206 -5.23 -4.33 23.91
CA ASP A 206 -6.30 -4.84 24.76
C ASP A 206 -7.41 -3.81 24.98
N LYS A 207 -7.11 -2.52 24.79
CA LYS A 207 -8.04 -1.40 25.04
C LYS A 207 -8.64 -0.79 23.78
N VAL A 208 -8.30 -1.33 22.61
CA VAL A 208 -8.78 -0.79 21.32
C VAL A 208 -10.25 -1.16 21.08
N LEU A 209 -10.98 -0.27 20.41
CA LEU A 209 -12.42 -0.41 20.19
C LEU A 209 -12.78 -1.71 19.46
N ASP A 210 -11.94 -2.15 18.53
CA ASP A 210 -12.18 -3.37 17.77
C ASP A 210 -12.30 -4.64 18.61
N ARG A 211 -11.70 -4.70 19.81
CA ARG A 211 -11.91 -5.84 20.72
C ARG A 211 -13.39 -6.00 21.05
N LYS A 212 -14.07 -4.88 21.33
CA LYS A 212 -15.50 -4.83 21.56
C LYS A 212 -16.29 -5.12 20.29
N LEU A 213 -15.86 -4.62 19.13
CA LEU A 213 -16.53 -4.92 17.86
C LEU A 213 -16.49 -6.42 17.54
N ILE A 214 -15.34 -7.07 17.72
CA ILE A 214 -15.19 -8.52 17.50
C ILE A 214 -16.12 -9.31 18.43
N GLU A 215 -16.20 -8.92 19.71
CA GLU A 215 -17.11 -9.57 20.67
C GLU A 215 -18.58 -9.43 20.27
N LEU A 216 -19.02 -8.22 19.94
CA LEU A 216 -20.40 -7.94 19.55
C LEU A 216 -20.78 -8.57 18.20
N CYS A 217 -19.82 -8.68 17.28
CA CYS A 217 -20.01 -9.27 15.95
C CYS A 217 -19.78 -10.78 15.92
N ARG A 218 -19.58 -11.45 17.06
CA ARG A 218 -19.37 -12.91 17.11
C ARG A 218 -20.45 -13.70 16.34
N PRO A 219 -21.76 -13.38 16.42
CA PRO A 219 -22.78 -14.08 15.62
C PRO A 219 -22.57 -13.96 14.11
N ALA A 220 -22.06 -12.82 13.62
CA ALA A 220 -21.72 -12.64 12.22
C ALA A 220 -20.44 -13.42 11.84
N LEU A 221 -19.44 -13.43 12.72
CA LEU A 221 -18.16 -14.10 12.50
C LEU A 221 -18.24 -15.62 12.53
N GLU A 222 -19.17 -16.20 13.30
CA GLU A 222 -19.30 -17.65 13.49
C GLU A 222 -20.43 -18.23 12.64
N GLU A 223 -21.56 -17.52 12.54
CA GLU A 223 -22.79 -18.04 11.94
C GLU A 223 -23.25 -17.26 10.70
N LYS A 224 -22.51 -16.21 10.30
CA LYS A 224 -22.89 -15.28 9.21
C LYS A 224 -24.27 -14.63 9.40
N LYS A 225 -24.70 -14.48 10.66
CA LYS A 225 -25.96 -13.81 10.99
C LYS A 225 -25.79 -12.29 10.87
N PRO A 226 -26.77 -11.57 10.28
CA PRO A 226 -26.74 -10.12 10.25
C PRO A 226 -26.67 -9.50 11.65
N VAL A 227 -25.77 -8.54 11.84
CA VAL A 227 -25.56 -7.79 13.08
C VAL A 227 -25.62 -6.30 12.78
N LYS A 228 -26.45 -5.56 13.53
CA LYS A 228 -26.52 -4.09 13.49
C LYS A 228 -26.15 -3.52 14.86
N LEU A 229 -25.26 -2.54 14.88
CA LEU A 229 -24.75 -1.94 16.12
C LEU A 229 -24.79 -0.40 16.04
N ASP A 230 -25.12 0.24 17.16
CA ASP A 230 -25.01 1.68 17.35
C ASP A 230 -24.01 1.98 18.47
N LEU A 231 -22.93 2.69 18.15
CA LEU A 231 -21.83 2.93 19.08
C LEU A 231 -21.32 4.39 19.03
N PRO A 232 -20.90 4.98 20.16
CA PRO A 232 -20.19 6.24 20.13
C PRO A 232 -18.76 6.03 19.60
N ILE A 233 -18.21 7.04 18.93
CA ILE A 233 -16.80 7.06 18.52
C ILE A 233 -16.12 8.39 18.89
N ARG A 234 -14.83 8.33 19.21
CA ARG A 234 -13.98 9.48 19.53
C ARG A 234 -12.67 9.40 18.76
N ASN A 235 -11.99 10.53 18.62
CA ASN A 235 -10.75 10.65 17.83
C ASN A 235 -9.60 9.76 18.36
N ILE A 236 -9.68 9.30 19.61
CA ILE A 236 -8.77 8.31 20.21
C ILE A 236 -8.98 6.89 19.66
N ASN A 237 -10.15 6.60 19.07
CA ASN A 237 -10.49 5.32 18.45
C ASN A 237 -9.92 5.29 17.01
N ARG A 238 -8.63 4.93 16.93
CA ARG A 238 -7.89 4.79 15.68
C ARG A 238 -8.07 3.40 15.10
N THR A 239 -8.00 3.31 13.77
CA THR A 239 -7.98 2.05 13.02
C THR A 239 -9.23 1.19 13.26
N THR A 240 -10.35 1.83 13.56
CA THR A 240 -11.63 1.17 13.86
C THR A 240 -12.08 0.33 12.67
N GLY A 241 -12.40 -0.94 12.91
CA GLY A 241 -12.85 -1.94 11.93
C GLY A 241 -11.74 -2.83 11.36
N ALA A 242 -10.47 -2.50 11.56
CA ALA A 242 -9.35 -3.23 10.96
C ALA A 242 -9.10 -4.60 11.59
N MET A 243 -9.13 -4.73 12.92
CA MET A 243 -8.97 -6.04 13.56
C MET A 243 -10.20 -6.90 13.33
N LEU A 244 -11.41 -6.32 13.32
CA LEU A 244 -12.63 -7.03 12.93
C LEU A 244 -12.48 -7.60 11.51
N SER A 245 -11.99 -6.79 10.57
CA SER A 245 -11.75 -7.21 9.19
C SER A 245 -10.65 -8.27 9.09
N GLY A 246 -9.61 -8.18 9.93
CA GLY A 246 -8.61 -9.23 10.07
C GLY A 246 -9.19 -10.57 10.55
N GLU A 247 -10.15 -10.54 11.47
CA GLU A 247 -10.87 -11.72 11.93
C GLU A 247 -11.76 -12.32 10.84
N ILE A 248 -12.38 -11.50 10.00
CA ILE A 248 -13.13 -11.95 8.81
C ILE A 248 -12.18 -12.58 7.79
N ALA A 249 -11.08 -11.90 7.46
CA ALA A 249 -10.09 -12.37 6.49
C ALA A 249 -9.45 -13.71 6.90
N LYS A 250 -9.18 -13.93 8.19
CA LYS A 250 -8.68 -15.22 8.70
C LYS A 250 -9.68 -16.37 8.50
N ARG A 251 -10.98 -16.09 8.58
CA ARG A 251 -12.05 -17.10 8.48
C ARG A 251 -12.50 -17.35 7.04
N TYR A 252 -12.59 -16.28 6.25
CA TYR A 252 -13.27 -16.29 4.95
C TYR A 252 -12.42 -15.75 3.79
N ALA A 253 -11.13 -15.48 4.05
CA ALA A 253 -10.21 -14.89 3.08
C ALA A 253 -10.79 -13.60 2.45
N HIS A 254 -10.48 -13.35 1.18
CA HIS A 254 -10.92 -12.14 0.49
C HIS A 254 -12.43 -12.11 0.19
N THR A 255 -13.08 -13.28 0.05
CA THR A 255 -14.53 -13.34 -0.21
C THR A 255 -15.35 -12.69 0.91
N GLY A 256 -14.86 -12.74 2.15
CA GLY A 256 -15.49 -12.07 3.29
C GLY A 256 -16.88 -12.62 3.62
N LEU A 257 -17.75 -11.73 4.08
CA LEU A 257 -19.14 -12.02 4.43
C LEU A 257 -20.09 -11.54 3.31
N PRO A 258 -21.33 -12.06 3.25
CA PRO A 258 -22.38 -11.45 2.44
C PRO A 258 -22.54 -9.96 2.74
N GLU A 259 -22.97 -9.20 1.75
CA GLU A 259 -23.16 -7.75 1.87
C GLU A 259 -24.04 -7.39 3.08
N ASP A 260 -23.66 -6.31 3.78
CA ASP A 260 -24.36 -5.80 4.97
C ASP A 260 -24.60 -6.81 6.10
N THR A 261 -23.82 -7.91 6.16
CA THR A 261 -23.87 -8.84 7.29
C THR A 261 -23.49 -8.14 8.60
N ILE A 262 -22.55 -7.19 8.57
CA ILE A 262 -22.23 -6.35 9.73
C ILE A 262 -22.45 -4.90 9.35
N TRP A 263 -23.37 -4.24 10.04
CA TRP A 263 -23.59 -2.80 9.94
C TRP A 263 -23.31 -2.13 11.28
N VAL A 264 -22.35 -1.21 11.32
CA VAL A 264 -22.03 -0.45 12.53
C VAL A 264 -22.24 1.02 12.28
N SER A 265 -23.24 1.60 12.93
CA SER A 265 -23.50 3.02 12.96
C SER A 265 -22.75 3.66 14.13
N PHE A 266 -21.92 4.65 13.82
CA PHE A 266 -21.13 5.43 14.75
C PHE A 266 -21.63 6.86 14.84
N LYS A 267 -21.57 7.44 16.05
CA LYS A 267 -21.80 8.87 16.28
C LYS A 267 -20.60 9.52 16.98
N GLY A 268 -20.04 10.57 16.37
CA GLY A 268 -18.90 11.33 16.91
C GLY A 268 -17.78 11.54 15.89
N SER A 269 -16.56 11.82 16.36
CA SER A 269 -15.39 12.04 15.49
C SER A 269 -14.49 10.81 15.50
N ALA A 270 -14.24 10.17 14.36
CA ALA A 270 -13.40 8.98 14.26
C ALA A 270 -11.90 9.34 14.23
N GLY A 271 -11.07 8.50 14.86
CA GLY A 271 -9.61 8.64 14.79
C GLY A 271 -9.04 8.31 13.41
N GLN A 272 -7.73 8.47 13.29
CA GLN A 272 -6.97 8.13 12.09
C GLN A 272 -7.24 6.67 11.64
N SER A 273 -7.28 6.45 10.33
CA SER A 273 -7.45 5.12 9.70
C SER A 273 -8.79 4.45 9.98
N PHE A 274 -9.87 5.21 10.14
CA PHE A 274 -11.22 4.67 10.22
C PHE A 274 -11.54 3.80 8.98
N GLY A 275 -11.95 2.55 9.20
CA GLY A 275 -12.25 1.63 8.10
C GLY A 275 -11.04 1.13 7.32
N ALA A 276 -9.84 1.17 7.90
CA ALA A 276 -8.66 0.62 7.22
C ALA A 276 -8.80 -0.90 7.01
N TRP A 277 -8.51 -1.36 5.78
CA TRP A 277 -8.66 -2.75 5.34
C TRP A 277 -10.05 -3.36 5.57
N LEU A 278 -11.11 -2.52 5.54
CA LEU A 278 -12.46 -2.99 5.79
C LEU A 278 -12.86 -4.09 4.80
N ALA A 279 -13.25 -5.26 5.33
CA ALA A 279 -13.55 -6.46 4.55
C ALA A 279 -14.96 -6.43 3.95
N HIS A 280 -15.17 -7.23 2.89
CA HIS A 280 -16.50 -7.50 2.32
C HIS A 280 -17.51 -7.94 3.38
N GLY A 281 -18.73 -7.39 3.27
CA GLY A 281 -19.85 -7.64 4.18
C GLY A 281 -19.84 -6.80 5.46
N VAL A 282 -18.91 -5.85 5.59
CA VAL A 282 -18.89 -4.87 6.68
C VAL A 282 -19.19 -3.47 6.14
N THR A 283 -20.17 -2.82 6.77
CA THR A 283 -20.56 -1.44 6.51
C THR A 283 -20.35 -0.61 7.78
N LEU A 284 -19.55 0.45 7.69
CA LEU A 284 -19.41 1.44 8.76
C LEU A 284 -20.07 2.75 8.33
N ASP A 285 -21.13 3.14 9.05
CA ASP A 285 -21.86 4.39 8.85
C ASP A 285 -21.51 5.38 9.97
N LEU A 286 -20.85 6.48 9.63
CA LEU A 286 -20.39 7.48 10.58
C LEU A 286 -21.20 8.78 10.45
N VAL A 287 -21.94 9.09 11.51
CA VAL A 287 -22.58 10.39 11.70
C VAL A 287 -21.64 11.29 12.52
N GLY A 288 -20.93 12.16 11.82
CA GLY A 288 -19.88 13.02 12.35
C GLY A 288 -18.77 13.22 11.31
N GLU A 289 -17.52 13.08 11.74
CA GLU A 289 -16.34 13.37 10.92
C GLU A 289 -15.23 12.35 11.19
N ALA A 290 -14.25 12.22 10.29
CA ALA A 290 -13.12 11.33 10.47
C ALA A 290 -11.78 12.02 10.12
N ASN A 291 -10.73 11.64 10.84
CA ASN A 291 -9.36 12.10 10.58
C ASN A 291 -8.76 11.44 9.31
N ASP A 292 -7.44 11.59 9.12
CA ASP A 292 -6.69 11.06 7.97
C ASP A 292 -6.82 9.54 7.77
N TYR A 293 -6.57 9.10 6.54
CA TYR A 293 -6.49 7.69 6.11
C TYR A 293 -7.79 6.89 6.21
N VAL A 294 -8.95 7.54 6.13
CA VAL A 294 -10.24 6.83 6.01
C VAL A 294 -10.17 5.85 4.85
N GLY A 295 -10.58 4.60 5.08
CA GLY A 295 -10.57 3.56 4.04
C GLY A 295 -9.18 3.21 3.51
N LYS A 296 -8.09 3.47 4.26
CA LYS A 296 -6.74 3.03 3.86
C LYS A 296 -6.73 1.53 3.55
N GLY A 297 -6.30 1.17 2.34
CA GLY A 297 -6.27 -0.22 1.89
C GLY A 297 -7.64 -0.90 1.90
N LEU A 298 -8.74 -0.17 1.64
CA LEU A 298 -10.10 -0.72 1.62
C LEU A 298 -10.15 -2.02 0.79
N SER A 299 -10.82 -3.03 1.35
CA SER A 299 -10.77 -4.42 0.91
C SER A 299 -12.16 -5.03 0.77
N GLY A 300 -13.11 -4.22 0.26
CA GLY A 300 -14.45 -4.67 -0.09
C GLY A 300 -15.59 -4.19 0.80
N GLY A 301 -15.29 -3.59 1.95
CA GLY A 301 -16.31 -3.00 2.83
C GLY A 301 -16.88 -1.68 2.31
N ARG A 302 -17.96 -1.22 2.95
CA ARG A 302 -18.62 0.06 2.67
C ARG A 302 -18.35 1.07 3.78
N LEU A 303 -18.00 2.30 3.40
CA LEU A 303 -17.82 3.42 4.31
C LEU A 303 -18.77 4.56 3.96
N ILE A 304 -19.51 5.02 4.96
CA ILE A 304 -20.42 6.15 4.84
C ILE A 304 -20.00 7.17 5.89
N VAL A 305 -19.77 8.42 5.49
CA VAL A 305 -19.48 9.51 6.43
C VAL A 305 -20.33 10.71 6.07
N ARG A 306 -21.11 11.19 7.04
CA ARG A 306 -22.01 12.33 6.89
C ARG A 306 -22.05 13.15 8.18
N PRO A 307 -22.21 14.47 8.08
CA PRO A 307 -22.30 15.31 9.25
C PRO A 307 -23.56 15.03 10.06
N VAL A 308 -23.54 15.49 11.31
CA VAL A 308 -24.71 15.51 12.18
C VAL A 308 -25.75 16.47 11.58
N GLU A 309 -27.04 16.08 11.57
CA GLU A 309 -28.10 16.90 10.95
C GLU A 309 -28.24 18.28 11.58
N GLU A 310 -28.03 18.37 12.90
CA GLU A 310 -28.09 19.63 13.64
C GLU A 310 -26.80 20.47 13.53
N SER A 311 -25.83 20.05 12.70
CA SER A 311 -24.61 20.83 12.50
C SER A 311 -24.88 22.08 11.66
N GLY A 312 -24.29 23.21 12.05
CA GLY A 312 -24.36 24.47 11.29
C GLY A 312 -23.36 24.56 10.14
N ILE A 313 -22.75 23.44 9.74
CA ILE A 313 -21.75 23.41 8.67
C ILE A 313 -22.43 23.36 7.30
N VAL A 314 -21.72 23.82 6.28
CA VAL A 314 -22.09 23.59 4.88
C VAL A 314 -21.24 22.41 4.41
N PRO A 315 -21.81 21.19 4.24
CA PRO A 315 -21.03 19.98 3.95
C PRO A 315 -20.10 20.14 2.75
N GLU A 316 -20.59 20.78 1.69
CA GLU A 316 -19.90 21.01 0.42
C GLU A 316 -18.68 21.95 0.54
N LYS A 317 -18.53 22.62 1.68
CA LYS A 317 -17.43 23.57 1.98
C LYS A 317 -16.62 23.17 3.21
N SER A 318 -16.92 22.01 3.80
CA SER A 318 -16.36 21.59 5.09
C SER A 318 -15.65 20.25 4.95
N ILE A 319 -14.45 20.14 5.49
CA ILE A 319 -13.70 18.89 5.51
C ILE A 319 -14.41 17.92 6.46
N ILE A 320 -14.83 16.76 5.94
CA ILE A 320 -15.52 15.71 6.71
C ILE A 320 -14.64 14.46 6.90
N VAL A 321 -13.70 14.25 5.97
CA VAL A 321 -12.66 13.22 6.05
C VAL A 321 -11.30 13.85 5.76
N GLY A 322 -10.26 13.43 6.49
CA GLY A 322 -8.93 14.02 6.41
C GLY A 322 -8.15 13.71 5.12
N ASN A 323 -6.84 13.66 5.24
CA ASN A 323 -5.92 13.46 4.12
C ASN A 323 -5.71 11.98 3.77
N THR A 324 -5.26 11.72 2.54
CA THR A 324 -4.80 10.40 2.07
C THR A 324 -5.85 9.30 2.27
N VAL A 325 -7.11 9.67 2.07
CA VAL A 325 -8.28 8.78 2.09
C VAL A 325 -8.17 7.78 0.94
N LEU A 326 -8.54 6.53 1.19
CA LEU A 326 -8.45 5.42 0.24
C LEU A 326 -7.05 5.09 -0.26
N TYR A 327 -6.03 5.39 0.54
CA TYR A 327 -4.64 5.07 0.20
C TYR A 327 -4.46 3.60 -0.18
N GLY A 328 -4.15 3.33 -1.45
CA GLY A 328 -3.88 1.98 -1.93
C GLY A 328 -5.10 1.06 -2.04
N ALA A 329 -6.34 1.58 -2.00
CA ALA A 329 -7.54 0.75 -1.90
C ALA A 329 -7.73 -0.20 -3.10
N ILE A 330 -8.22 -1.43 -2.89
CA ILE A 330 -8.31 -2.48 -3.94
C ILE A 330 -9.68 -3.17 -4.05
N ALA A 331 -10.67 -2.80 -3.24
CA ALA A 331 -12.10 -3.03 -3.49
C ALA A 331 -12.94 -2.29 -2.44
N GLY A 332 -14.24 -2.16 -2.67
CA GLY A 332 -15.20 -1.56 -1.74
C GLY A 332 -15.67 -0.18 -2.18
N GLU A 333 -16.56 0.40 -1.40
CA GLU A 333 -17.25 1.64 -1.77
C GLU A 333 -17.32 2.65 -0.63
N CYS A 334 -17.30 3.93 -1.00
CA CYS A 334 -17.22 5.04 -0.06
C CYS A 334 -18.16 6.19 -0.46
N TYR A 335 -18.91 6.70 0.52
CA TYR A 335 -19.85 7.80 0.31
C TYR A 335 -19.61 8.87 1.37
N PHE A 336 -19.11 10.03 0.95
CA PHE A 336 -18.66 11.09 1.85
C PHE A 336 -19.44 12.39 1.58
N ARG A 337 -20.36 12.74 2.48
CA ARG A 337 -21.12 13.99 2.43
C ARG A 337 -20.29 15.13 3.01
N GLY A 338 -19.35 15.59 2.21
CA GLY A 338 -18.49 16.74 2.48
C GLY A 338 -17.18 16.66 1.73
N VAL A 339 -16.24 17.52 2.11
CA VAL A 339 -14.93 17.64 1.45
C VAL A 339 -13.93 16.66 2.05
N ALA A 340 -13.17 15.97 1.20
CA ALA A 340 -11.98 15.24 1.61
C ALA A 340 -10.74 16.15 1.62
N GLY A 341 -9.77 15.85 2.49
CA GLY A 341 -8.49 16.55 2.52
C GLY A 341 -7.62 16.32 1.28
N GLU A 342 -6.32 16.55 1.43
CA GLU A 342 -5.34 16.34 0.36
C GLU A 342 -5.14 14.86 0.04
N ARG A 343 -4.71 14.56 -1.18
CA ARG A 343 -4.38 13.21 -1.65
C ARG A 343 -5.55 12.22 -1.53
N PHE A 344 -6.77 12.69 -1.75
CA PHE A 344 -7.93 11.81 -1.82
C PHE A 344 -7.75 10.75 -2.92
N ALA A 345 -8.05 9.49 -2.62
CA ALA A 345 -7.92 8.36 -3.53
C ALA A 345 -6.49 8.15 -4.09
N VAL A 346 -5.46 8.58 -3.35
CA VAL A 346 -4.07 8.38 -3.76
C VAL A 346 -3.74 6.89 -3.83
N ARG A 347 -3.22 6.44 -4.97
CA ARG A 347 -2.98 5.03 -5.29
C ARG A 347 -4.24 4.14 -5.19
N ASN A 348 -5.44 4.69 -5.37
CA ASN A 348 -6.63 3.84 -5.49
C ASN A 348 -6.45 2.88 -6.69
N SER A 349 -6.68 1.59 -6.46
CA SER A 349 -6.47 0.52 -7.41
C SER A 349 -7.73 -0.31 -7.66
N GLY A 350 -8.88 0.05 -7.08
CA GLY A 350 -10.12 -0.69 -7.29
C GLY A 350 -11.35 -0.26 -6.50
N ALA A 351 -11.24 0.69 -5.56
CA ALA A 351 -12.40 1.16 -4.80
C ALA A 351 -13.24 2.19 -5.57
N ILE A 352 -14.52 2.25 -5.22
CA ILE A 352 -15.49 3.23 -5.71
C ILE A 352 -15.67 4.31 -4.64
N ALA A 353 -15.70 5.58 -5.02
CA ALA A 353 -15.93 6.66 -4.05
C ALA A 353 -16.74 7.80 -4.64
N VAL A 354 -17.65 8.37 -3.83
CA VAL A 354 -18.34 9.62 -4.12
C VAL A 354 -18.06 10.61 -2.99
N VAL A 355 -17.63 11.82 -3.36
CA VAL A 355 -17.26 12.89 -2.42
C VAL A 355 -17.73 14.26 -2.92
N GLU A 356 -18.02 15.19 -2.02
CA GLU A 356 -18.54 16.53 -2.35
C GLU A 356 -17.44 17.58 -2.55
N GLY A 357 -16.18 17.16 -2.48
CA GLY A 357 -15.02 17.96 -2.82
C GLY A 357 -13.73 17.28 -2.35
N THR A 358 -12.59 17.73 -2.86
CA THR A 358 -11.28 17.22 -2.45
C THR A 358 -10.24 18.33 -2.45
N GLY A 359 -9.26 18.23 -1.55
CA GLY A 359 -8.06 19.06 -1.57
C GLY A 359 -7.11 18.73 -2.73
N ASP A 360 -5.88 19.24 -2.65
CA ASP A 360 -4.84 19.06 -3.68
C ASP A 360 -4.47 17.57 -3.85
N HIS A 361 -3.99 17.20 -5.05
CA HIS A 361 -3.51 15.86 -5.40
C HIS A 361 -4.58 14.76 -5.35
N GLY A 362 -5.85 15.10 -5.62
CA GLY A 362 -6.91 14.10 -5.79
C GLY A 362 -6.56 13.09 -6.90
N CYS A 363 -6.82 11.81 -6.67
CA CYS A 363 -6.54 10.69 -7.58
C CYS A 363 -5.05 10.54 -7.99
N GLU A 364 -4.12 11.08 -7.20
CA GLU A 364 -2.68 10.93 -7.44
C GLU A 364 -2.27 9.44 -7.48
N TYR A 365 -1.55 9.01 -8.50
CA TYR A 365 -1.12 7.61 -8.71
C TYR A 365 -2.23 6.56 -8.73
N MET A 366 -3.49 6.95 -8.99
CA MET A 366 -4.61 6.01 -9.11
C MET A 366 -4.38 5.05 -10.31
N THR A 367 -4.62 3.76 -10.10
CA THR A 367 -4.40 2.68 -11.09
C THR A 367 -5.66 1.86 -11.37
N GLY A 368 -6.79 2.16 -10.72
CA GLY A 368 -8.06 1.44 -10.88
C GLY A 368 -9.14 2.00 -9.96
N GLY A 369 -10.39 1.55 -10.16
CA GLY A 369 -11.56 2.04 -9.42
C GLY A 369 -12.25 3.24 -10.09
N VAL A 370 -13.28 3.76 -9.42
CA VAL A 370 -14.10 4.88 -9.92
C VAL A 370 -14.22 5.94 -8.83
N VAL A 371 -13.91 7.19 -9.15
CA VAL A 371 -14.05 8.32 -8.22
C VAL A 371 -15.01 9.35 -8.79
N VAL A 372 -16.04 9.74 -8.04
CA VAL A 372 -16.95 10.82 -8.39
C VAL A 372 -16.72 11.97 -7.41
N VAL A 373 -16.36 13.14 -7.93
CA VAL A 373 -16.26 14.38 -7.16
C VAL A 373 -17.38 15.29 -7.61
N ILE A 374 -18.42 15.41 -6.78
CA ILE A 374 -19.54 16.29 -7.07
C ILE A 374 -19.31 17.70 -6.53
N GLY A 375 -18.07 18.20 -6.43
CA GLY A 375 -17.79 19.57 -5.96
C GLY A 375 -16.35 20.01 -6.22
N TYR A 376 -15.85 20.96 -5.42
CA TYR A 376 -14.53 21.58 -5.68
C TYR A 376 -13.37 20.57 -5.61
N THR A 377 -12.41 20.68 -6.53
CA THR A 377 -11.15 19.91 -6.53
C THR A 377 -9.93 20.80 -6.29
N GLY A 378 -8.93 20.31 -5.56
CA GLY A 378 -7.64 21.01 -5.44
C GLY A 378 -6.76 20.87 -6.68
N ARG A 379 -5.54 21.42 -6.60
CA ARG A 379 -4.54 21.44 -7.67
C ARG A 379 -3.91 20.07 -7.88
N ASN A 380 -3.30 19.89 -9.05
CA ASN A 380 -2.51 18.70 -9.42
C ASN A 380 -3.34 17.40 -9.35
N PHE A 381 -4.63 17.49 -9.67
CA PHE A 381 -5.53 16.34 -9.74
C PHE A 381 -5.04 15.35 -10.80
N ALA A 382 -5.19 14.05 -10.54
CA ALA A 382 -4.79 12.94 -11.41
C ALA A 382 -3.28 12.83 -11.74
N ALA A 383 -2.41 13.49 -10.97
CA ALA A 383 -0.96 13.37 -11.19
C ALA A 383 -0.49 11.90 -11.08
N GLY A 384 0.11 11.39 -12.15
CA GLY A 384 0.58 10.00 -12.22
C GLY A 384 -0.53 8.95 -12.25
N MET A 385 -1.78 9.33 -12.48
CA MET A 385 -2.91 8.41 -12.64
C MET A 385 -2.72 7.59 -13.93
N SER A 386 -2.67 6.27 -13.79
CA SER A 386 -2.36 5.32 -14.86
C SER A 386 -3.46 4.29 -15.10
N GLY A 387 -4.52 4.27 -14.29
CA GLY A 387 -5.73 3.49 -14.54
C GLY A 387 -6.92 3.93 -13.69
N GLY A 388 -8.11 3.46 -14.05
CA GLY A 388 -9.38 3.86 -13.42
C GLY A 388 -10.03 5.07 -14.10
N ILE A 389 -11.17 5.52 -13.55
CA ILE A 389 -11.94 6.67 -14.05
C ILE A 389 -12.24 7.62 -12.89
N ALA A 390 -12.16 8.93 -13.15
CA ALA A 390 -12.75 9.93 -12.28
C ALA A 390 -13.77 10.79 -13.02
N TYR A 391 -14.90 11.11 -12.38
CA TYR A 391 -15.88 12.07 -12.87
C TYR A 391 -15.86 13.28 -11.94
N VAL A 392 -15.66 14.46 -12.50
CA VAL A 392 -15.56 15.72 -11.74
C VAL A 392 -16.64 16.67 -12.22
N LEU A 393 -17.44 17.19 -11.30
CA LEU A 393 -18.42 18.23 -11.59
C LEU A 393 -17.72 19.59 -11.71
N ASP A 394 -17.55 20.09 -12.94
CA ASP A 394 -16.91 21.37 -13.25
C ASP A 394 -17.96 22.44 -13.58
N GLU A 395 -18.51 23.08 -12.54
CA GLU A 395 -19.54 24.11 -12.72
C GLU A 395 -18.98 25.44 -13.27
N GLU A 396 -17.70 25.72 -13.01
CA GLU A 396 -17.04 26.98 -13.39
C GLU A 396 -16.30 26.88 -14.73
N GLY A 397 -16.09 25.67 -15.25
CA GLY A 397 -15.36 25.43 -16.51
C GLY A 397 -13.85 25.67 -16.38
N ASP A 398 -13.29 25.53 -15.17
CA ASP A 398 -11.90 25.84 -14.87
C ASP A 398 -11.09 24.64 -14.34
N PHE A 399 -11.71 23.45 -14.29
CA PHE A 399 -11.09 22.24 -13.75
C PHE A 399 -9.79 21.86 -14.47
N GLU A 400 -9.69 22.10 -15.77
CA GLU A 400 -8.48 21.84 -16.57
C GLU A 400 -7.23 22.50 -15.96
N ARG A 401 -7.35 23.69 -15.37
CA ARG A 401 -6.23 24.41 -14.74
C ARG A 401 -5.70 23.72 -13.48
N ARG A 402 -6.52 22.85 -12.88
CA ARG A 402 -6.23 22.11 -11.65
C ARG A 402 -5.86 20.66 -11.92
N CYS A 403 -6.08 20.16 -13.13
CA CYS A 403 -5.75 18.79 -13.54
C CYS A 403 -4.32 18.68 -14.10
N ASN A 404 -3.63 17.60 -13.79
CA ASN A 404 -2.34 17.28 -14.36
C ASN A 404 -2.51 16.38 -15.60
N LEU A 405 -2.39 16.99 -16.77
CA LEU A 405 -2.62 16.34 -18.07
C LEU A 405 -1.44 15.51 -18.60
N ALA A 406 -0.41 15.22 -17.78
CA ALA A 406 0.77 14.50 -18.25
C ALA A 406 0.49 13.06 -18.68
N MET A 407 -0.54 12.42 -18.13
CA MET A 407 -0.91 11.02 -18.40
C MET A 407 -2.41 10.79 -18.65
N VAL A 408 -3.24 11.84 -18.50
CA VAL A 408 -4.71 11.74 -18.57
C VAL A 408 -5.27 12.76 -19.55
N ASP A 409 -6.41 12.40 -20.16
CA ASP A 409 -7.24 13.29 -20.94
C ASP A 409 -8.51 13.67 -20.17
N LEU A 410 -9.08 14.82 -20.54
CA LEU A 410 -10.38 15.29 -20.09
C LEU A 410 -11.40 15.14 -21.22
N GLU A 411 -12.50 14.46 -20.95
CA GLU A 411 -13.58 14.21 -21.92
C GLU A 411 -14.93 14.63 -21.34
N PRO A 412 -15.87 15.14 -22.15
CA PRO A 412 -17.25 15.29 -21.71
C PRO A 412 -17.88 13.91 -21.48
N VAL A 413 -18.81 13.81 -20.54
CA VAL A 413 -19.61 12.59 -20.37
C VAL A 413 -20.65 12.53 -21.50
N PRO A 414 -20.61 11.52 -22.39
CA PRO A 414 -21.56 11.43 -23.49
C PRO A 414 -22.96 11.13 -22.97
N SER A 415 -23.98 11.84 -23.47
CA SER A 415 -25.38 11.48 -23.20
C SER A 415 -25.76 10.22 -23.97
N GLU A 416 -26.40 9.26 -23.31
CA GLU A 416 -26.76 7.96 -23.89
C GLU A 416 -27.84 8.06 -24.98
N ASN A 417 -28.65 9.13 -24.95
CA ASN A 417 -29.57 9.48 -26.05
C ASN A 417 -28.83 9.64 -27.40
N HIS A 418 -27.54 10.03 -27.41
CA HIS A 418 -26.69 10.08 -28.61
C HIS A 418 -26.05 8.72 -28.96
N VAL A 419 -25.82 7.85 -27.96
CA VAL A 419 -25.16 6.55 -28.14
C VAL A 419 -26.11 5.52 -28.76
N MET A 420 -27.42 5.59 -28.43
CA MET A 420 -28.45 4.76 -29.05
C MET A 420 -28.67 5.07 -30.54
N GLU A 421 -28.44 6.30 -31.00
CA GLU A 421 -28.51 6.63 -32.44
C GLU A 421 -27.34 6.04 -33.24
N GLN A 422 -26.14 5.93 -32.64
CA GLN A 422 -24.97 5.33 -33.30
C GLN A 422 -24.95 3.79 -33.23
N SER A 423 -25.58 3.20 -32.20
CA SER A 423 -25.55 1.75 -31.96
C SER A 423 -26.64 0.95 -32.68
N ARG A 424 -27.60 1.62 -33.37
CA ARG A 424 -28.63 0.94 -34.19
C ARG A 424 -28.07 0.14 -35.38
N HIS A 425 -26.77 0.21 -35.66
CA HIS A 425 -26.12 -0.56 -36.72
C HIS A 425 -25.36 -1.80 -36.25
N GLN A 426 -25.26 -2.10 -34.94
CA GLN A 426 -24.59 -3.31 -34.46
C GLN A 426 -25.34 -3.99 -33.31
N THR A 427 -26.08 -5.03 -33.69
CA THR A 427 -26.52 -6.20 -32.90
C THR A 427 -27.51 -5.98 -31.75
N GLY A 428 -28.63 -6.70 -31.84
CA GLY A 428 -29.65 -6.81 -30.81
C GLY A 428 -29.31 -7.89 -29.78
N ASP A 429 -29.62 -7.58 -28.53
CA ASP A 429 -30.34 -8.40 -27.56
C ASP A 429 -30.38 -7.59 -26.25
N LEU A 430 -31.49 -6.89 -26.04
CA LEU A 430 -31.76 -6.00 -24.92
C LEU A 430 -32.72 -6.68 -23.94
N GLU A 431 -32.23 -7.65 -23.17
CA GLU A 431 -32.89 -8.08 -21.93
C GLU A 431 -31.84 -8.55 -20.91
N SER A 432 -31.28 -7.61 -20.15
CA SER A 432 -30.71 -7.91 -18.82
C SER A 432 -31.22 -6.87 -17.82
N HIS A 433 -31.83 -7.39 -16.75
CA HIS A 433 -32.41 -6.59 -15.68
C HIS A 433 -31.32 -5.88 -14.85
N GLY A 434 -31.34 -4.54 -14.82
CA GLY A 434 -31.16 -3.73 -13.61
C GLY A 434 -29.85 -3.80 -12.81
N LEU A 435 -28.74 -4.26 -13.39
CA LEU A 435 -27.42 -4.19 -12.76
C LEU A 435 -26.46 -3.51 -13.73
N VAL A 436 -26.13 -2.24 -13.49
CA VAL A 436 -25.08 -1.54 -14.23
C VAL A 436 -23.76 -2.24 -13.93
N ASP A 437 -23.13 -2.79 -14.96
CA ASP A 437 -21.82 -3.41 -14.81
C ASP A 437 -20.76 -2.32 -14.59
N VAL A 438 -20.44 -2.05 -13.33
CA VAL A 438 -19.39 -1.09 -12.95
C VAL A 438 -18.00 -1.59 -13.39
N THR A 439 -17.89 -2.82 -13.91
CA THR A 439 -16.62 -3.37 -14.43
C THR A 439 -16.33 -2.96 -15.89
N ASP A 440 -17.34 -2.57 -16.69
CA ASP A 440 -17.12 -2.10 -18.06
C ASP A 440 -16.71 -0.62 -18.08
N MET A 441 -15.43 -0.36 -17.81
CA MET A 441 -14.82 0.98 -17.80
C MET A 441 -14.82 1.69 -19.17
N SER A 442 -15.37 1.08 -20.23
CA SER A 442 -15.38 1.63 -21.59
C SER A 442 -16.74 2.20 -22.04
N ARG A 443 -17.84 1.83 -21.38
CA ARG A 443 -19.21 2.21 -21.75
C ARG A 443 -20.03 2.63 -20.52
N PHE A 444 -21.25 3.12 -20.78
CA PHE A 444 -22.28 3.44 -19.77
C PHE A 444 -21.81 4.47 -18.73
N ASP A 445 -21.08 5.50 -19.17
CA ASP A 445 -20.59 6.55 -18.28
C ASP A 445 -21.74 7.32 -17.60
N GLU A 446 -22.83 7.62 -18.33
CA GLU A 446 -24.00 8.31 -17.80
C GLU A 446 -24.74 7.46 -16.76
N GLU A 447 -25.12 6.22 -17.10
CA GLU A 447 -25.76 5.27 -16.17
C GLU A 447 -24.93 5.04 -14.91
N ARG A 448 -23.62 4.80 -15.06
CA ARG A 448 -22.72 4.62 -13.91
C ARG A 448 -22.71 5.85 -13.02
N LEU A 449 -22.49 7.03 -13.61
CA LEU A 449 -22.41 8.26 -12.85
C LEU A 449 -23.72 8.54 -12.11
N HIS A 450 -24.85 8.34 -12.78
CA HIS A 450 -26.19 8.48 -12.19
C HIS A 450 -26.36 7.53 -10.99
N GLN A 451 -26.07 6.23 -11.15
CA GLN A 451 -26.20 5.23 -10.09
C GLN A 451 -25.30 5.56 -8.89
N LEU A 452 -24.06 6.02 -9.12
CA LEU A 452 -23.14 6.36 -8.04
C LEU A 452 -23.64 7.57 -7.23
N ILE A 453 -24.20 8.58 -7.90
CA ILE A 453 -24.78 9.75 -7.24
C ILE A 453 -26.09 9.39 -6.52
N GLU A 454 -26.89 8.48 -7.08
CA GLU A 454 -28.08 7.93 -6.41
C GLU A 454 -27.72 7.16 -5.15
N ASN A 455 -26.69 6.29 -5.20
CA ASN A 455 -26.20 5.60 -4.01
C ASN A 455 -25.67 6.60 -2.97
N HIS A 456 -24.94 7.63 -3.41
CA HIS A 456 -24.48 8.69 -2.52
C HIS A 456 -25.65 9.42 -1.84
N LEU A 457 -26.72 9.73 -2.57
CA LEU A 457 -27.96 10.28 -2.00
C LEU A 457 -28.59 9.31 -1.00
N HIS A 458 -28.72 8.04 -1.38
CA HIS A 458 -29.34 6.99 -0.56
C HIS A 458 -28.62 6.83 0.79
N TYR A 459 -27.29 6.72 0.78
CA TYR A 459 -26.51 6.48 1.99
C TYR A 459 -26.26 7.73 2.83
N THR A 460 -26.18 8.92 2.22
CA THR A 460 -25.76 10.13 2.94
C THR A 460 -26.86 11.18 3.16
N GLY A 461 -27.98 11.07 2.43
CA GLY A 461 -29.01 12.11 2.39
C GLY A 461 -28.50 13.44 1.81
N SER A 462 -27.47 13.41 0.97
CA SER A 462 -26.84 14.61 0.39
C SER A 462 -27.84 15.48 -0.38
N ALA A 463 -28.00 16.73 0.06
CA ALA A 463 -28.82 17.72 -0.64
C ALA A 463 -28.23 18.06 -2.02
N ARG A 464 -26.90 18.05 -2.15
CA ARG A 464 -26.20 18.28 -3.41
C ARG A 464 -26.42 17.15 -4.41
N ALA A 465 -26.32 15.90 -3.96
CA ALA A 465 -26.65 14.75 -4.79
C ALA A 465 -28.11 14.82 -5.28
N ARG A 466 -29.04 15.16 -4.39
CA ARG A 466 -30.45 15.37 -4.75
C ARG A 466 -30.61 16.46 -5.81
N ALA A 467 -30.01 17.63 -5.62
CA ALA A 467 -30.08 18.72 -6.59
C ALA A 467 -29.53 18.33 -7.97
N ILE A 468 -28.47 17.52 -8.01
CA ILE A 468 -27.90 17.01 -9.27
C ILE A 468 -28.86 16.04 -9.96
N LEU A 469 -29.46 15.10 -9.21
CA LEU A 469 -30.40 14.12 -9.78
C LEU A 469 -31.72 14.77 -10.22
N ASP A 470 -32.24 15.73 -9.46
CA ASP A 470 -33.48 16.45 -9.78
C ASP A 470 -33.36 17.31 -11.05
N ASP A 471 -32.16 17.79 -11.39
CA ASP A 471 -31.86 18.61 -12.59
C ASP A 471 -30.75 17.98 -13.45
N TRP A 472 -30.81 16.66 -13.62
CA TRP A 472 -29.76 15.86 -14.27
C TRP A 472 -29.35 16.38 -15.66
N ALA A 473 -30.32 16.76 -16.48
CA ALA A 473 -30.09 17.24 -17.84
C ALA A 473 -29.22 18.52 -17.88
N SER A 474 -29.28 19.36 -16.85
CA SER A 474 -28.47 20.58 -16.74
C SER A 474 -27.10 20.32 -16.12
N TYR A 475 -26.97 19.28 -15.29
CA TYR A 475 -25.71 18.92 -14.63
C TYR A 475 -24.82 17.99 -15.45
N LEU A 476 -25.39 17.05 -16.20
CA LEU A 476 -24.62 16.07 -16.98
C LEU A 476 -23.55 16.72 -17.89
N PRO A 477 -23.86 17.79 -18.66
CA PRO A 477 -22.85 18.45 -19.51
C PRO A 477 -21.71 19.13 -18.74
N LYS A 478 -21.86 19.34 -17.43
CA LYS A 478 -20.85 19.94 -16.55
C LYS A 478 -19.90 18.90 -15.95
N PHE A 479 -20.18 17.61 -16.11
CA PHE A 479 -19.28 16.57 -15.67
C PHE A 479 -18.16 16.35 -16.69
N VAL A 480 -16.94 16.31 -16.17
CA VAL A 480 -15.72 15.98 -16.91
C VAL A 480 -15.25 14.59 -16.49
N LYS A 481 -15.08 13.70 -17.47
CA LYS A 481 -14.44 12.40 -17.32
C LYS A 481 -12.92 12.58 -17.42
N VAL A 482 -12.21 12.09 -16.41
CA VAL A 482 -10.75 12.02 -16.37
C VAL A 482 -10.33 10.57 -16.59
N MET A 483 -9.56 10.32 -17.65
CA MET A 483 -9.16 8.96 -18.01
C MET A 483 -7.70 8.92 -18.50
N PRO A 484 -6.87 7.97 -18.03
CA PRO A 484 -5.50 7.83 -18.51
C PRO A 484 -5.44 7.32 -19.96
N VAL A 485 -4.55 7.92 -20.76
CA VAL A 485 -4.44 7.65 -22.20
C VAL A 485 -4.07 6.20 -22.49
N GLU A 486 -3.01 5.71 -21.84
CA GLU A 486 -2.55 4.31 -22.03
C GLU A 486 -3.55 3.30 -21.47
N TYR A 487 -4.31 3.67 -20.43
CA TYR A 487 -5.36 2.81 -19.89
C TYR A 487 -6.51 2.64 -20.88
N ARG A 488 -6.98 3.74 -21.48
CA ARG A 488 -7.98 3.71 -22.56
C ARG A 488 -7.52 2.80 -23.69
N ARG A 489 -6.29 3.00 -24.17
CA ARG A 489 -5.69 2.17 -25.22
C ARG A 489 -5.68 0.69 -24.85
N ALA A 490 -5.29 0.35 -23.62
CA ALA A 490 -5.26 -1.02 -23.15
C ALA A 490 -6.66 -1.65 -23.12
N LEU A 491 -7.68 -0.92 -22.65
CA LEU A 491 -9.07 -1.39 -22.64
C LEU A 491 -9.60 -1.64 -24.06
N GLU A 492 -9.34 -0.73 -25.00
CA GLU A 492 -9.74 -0.93 -26.40
C GLU A 492 -9.06 -2.15 -27.03
N GLU A 493 -7.77 -2.36 -26.75
CA GLU A 493 -7.04 -3.52 -27.27
C GLU A 493 -7.58 -4.83 -26.66
N MET A 494 -7.87 -4.85 -25.36
CA MET A 494 -8.51 -5.99 -24.69
C MET A 494 -9.89 -6.29 -25.26
N ALA A 495 -10.72 -5.27 -25.48
CA ALA A 495 -12.05 -5.44 -26.09
C ALA A 495 -11.95 -6.02 -27.51
N ARG A 496 -11.02 -5.53 -28.34
CA ARG A 496 -10.77 -6.06 -29.68
C ARG A 496 -10.31 -7.52 -29.64
N ARG A 497 -9.43 -7.88 -28.70
CA ARG A 497 -8.98 -9.28 -28.51
C ARG A 497 -10.13 -10.19 -28.09
N GLN A 498 -10.96 -9.77 -27.14
CA GLN A 498 -12.13 -10.56 -26.73
C GLN A 498 -13.13 -10.77 -27.87
N ILE A 499 -13.33 -9.76 -28.73
CA ILE A 499 -14.17 -9.89 -29.93
C ILE A 499 -13.53 -10.89 -30.92
N ALA A 500 -12.21 -10.80 -31.14
CA ALA A 500 -11.49 -11.71 -32.03
C ALA A 500 -11.51 -13.18 -31.54
N ASP A 501 -11.36 -13.39 -30.23
CA ASP A 501 -11.44 -14.71 -29.59
C ASP A 501 -12.87 -15.29 -29.68
N LYS A 502 -13.90 -14.48 -29.39
CA LYS A 502 -15.32 -14.89 -29.55
C LYS A 502 -15.70 -15.15 -31.01
N ALA A 503 -15.04 -14.48 -31.97
CA ALA A 503 -15.23 -14.69 -33.40
C ALA A 503 -14.42 -15.88 -33.97
N GLY A 504 -13.63 -16.59 -33.16
CA GLY A 504 -12.84 -17.75 -33.58
C GLY A 504 -11.65 -17.41 -34.49
N LEU A 505 -11.19 -16.16 -34.51
CA LEU A 505 -10.13 -15.67 -35.39
C LEU A 505 -8.73 -15.75 -34.77
N GLY A 506 -8.60 -16.22 -33.53
CA GLY A 506 -7.34 -16.29 -32.77
C GLY A 506 -6.27 -17.25 -33.34
N GLU A 507 -6.62 -18.18 -34.23
CA GLU A 507 -5.66 -19.14 -34.81
C GLU A 507 -5.11 -18.74 -36.19
N ILE A 508 -5.50 -17.60 -36.76
CA ILE A 508 -5.08 -17.22 -38.12
C ILE A 508 -4.21 -15.98 -38.09
N GLY A 509 -2.97 -16.12 -37.61
CA GLY A 509 -2.00 -15.05 -37.80
C GLY A 509 -0.73 -15.16 -36.97
N LEU A 510 0.17 -16.08 -37.33
CA LEU A 510 1.64 -15.93 -37.26
C LEU A 510 2.32 -17.17 -37.89
N ARG A 511 2.12 -17.37 -39.19
CA ARG A 511 3.10 -18.04 -40.06
C ARG A 511 3.52 -17.05 -41.13
N GLY A 512 4.38 -16.12 -40.72
CA GLY A 512 5.12 -15.28 -41.65
C GLY A 512 6.10 -16.14 -42.44
N ASN A 513 5.92 -16.16 -43.75
CA ASN A 513 6.83 -16.72 -44.73
C ASN A 513 8.24 -16.12 -44.58
N GLY A 514 9.24 -16.98 -44.43
CA GLY A 514 10.65 -16.67 -44.64
C GLY A 514 11.32 -17.90 -45.25
N LYS A 515 11.62 -17.81 -46.54
CA LYS A 515 12.58 -18.68 -47.22
C LYS A 515 13.98 -18.44 -46.70
#